data_AF-A0A2H9BI35-F1
#
_entry.id   AF-A0A2H9BI35-F1
#
_cell.length_a   1.000
_cell.length_b   1.000
_cell.length_c   1.000
_cell.angle_alpha   90.00
_cell.angle_beta   90.00
_cell.angle_gamma   90.00
#
_symmetry.space_group_name_H-M   'P 1'
#
loop_
_entity.id
_entity.type
_entity.pdbx_description
1 polymer ?
#
loop_
_entity_poly.entity_id
_entity_poly.type
_entity_poly.pdbx_seq_one_letter_code
_entity_poly.pdbx_strand_id
1 'polypeptide(L)'
;MVDQAQDTLRPNNRLSDMQATMEQTQAFENRVLERLNAGKTVRSFLITAVELLTEAVNLLVLQVFRKDDYAVKYAVEPLLDGDGPLGDLSVRLKLIYGLGVINRQEYEDAELLMALREELNHDGNEYAFTDDEILGPFGELHCVAALPPPPQFEPADSSLYAMQIQRYQQAVRSTMVLSLTELISKISLKKPFKSKQRLLTAPLPASADKADDNTPDVVDITARFHRVFRTESRYGEEVFSDTPGTPGLMP
;
A
#
# COMPACT_ATOMS: atom_id res chain seq x y z
N MET A 1 38.59 -49.61 -26.01
CA MET A 1 38.56 -49.45 -24.54
C MET A 1 38.14 -48.03 -24.24
N VAL A 2 37.31 -47.88 -23.22
CA VAL A 2 36.25 -46.89 -23.08
C VAL A 2 36.72 -45.66 -22.29
N ASP A 3 36.15 -44.51 -22.62
CA ASP A 3 35.95 -43.27 -21.84
C ASP A 3 37.03 -42.72 -20.91
N GLN A 4 37.45 -41.49 -21.21
CA GLN A 4 37.60 -40.42 -20.21
C GLN A 4 37.22 -39.06 -20.83
N ALA A 5 35.93 -38.71 -20.75
CA ALA A 5 35.48 -37.33 -20.80
C ALA A 5 35.01 -36.96 -19.38
N GLN A 6 35.89 -36.33 -18.60
CA GLN A 6 35.52 -35.67 -17.35
C GLN A 6 34.70 -34.43 -17.70
N ASP A 7 33.38 -34.56 -17.66
CA ASP A 7 32.47 -33.41 -17.65
C ASP A 7 32.44 -32.81 -16.23
N THR A 8 33.43 -31.96 -15.95
CA THR A 8 33.48 -31.14 -14.74
C THR A 8 32.37 -30.09 -14.80
N LEU A 9 31.21 -30.41 -14.22
CA LEU A 9 30.15 -29.47 -13.87
C LEU A 9 30.74 -28.31 -13.03
N ARG A 10 30.91 -27.14 -13.67
CA ARG A 10 31.40 -25.91 -13.04
C ARG A 10 30.37 -25.38 -12.02
N PRO A 11 30.71 -25.23 -10.72
CA PRO A 11 29.81 -24.67 -9.70
C PRO A 11 29.64 -23.13 -9.77
N ASN A 12 30.35 -22.43 -10.67
CA ASN A 12 30.41 -20.96 -10.68
C ASN A 12 29.13 -20.24 -11.16
N ASN A 13 28.23 -20.88 -11.93
CA ASN A 13 27.09 -20.16 -12.49
C ASN A 13 26.03 -19.80 -11.43
N ARG A 14 25.79 -20.69 -10.46
CA ARG A 14 24.75 -20.51 -9.44
C ARG A 14 25.05 -19.39 -8.46
N LEU A 15 26.32 -19.18 -8.12
CA LEU A 15 26.75 -18.09 -7.23
C LEU A 15 26.57 -16.74 -7.92
N SER A 16 26.92 -16.65 -9.21
CA SER A 16 26.72 -15.45 -10.01
C SER A 16 25.23 -15.13 -10.22
N ASP A 17 24.40 -16.14 -10.48
CA ASP A 17 22.94 -15.96 -10.62
C ASP A 17 22.29 -15.50 -9.31
N MET A 18 22.74 -16.05 -8.16
CA MET A 18 22.28 -15.61 -6.84
C MET A 18 22.71 -14.18 -6.54
N GLN A 19 23.96 -13.81 -6.84
CA GLN A 19 24.46 -12.44 -6.69
C GLN A 19 23.66 -11.46 -7.56
N ALA A 20 23.44 -11.77 -8.84
CA ALA A 20 22.67 -10.92 -9.75
C ALA A 20 21.21 -10.73 -9.29
N THR A 21 20.58 -11.79 -8.77
CA THR A 21 19.20 -11.71 -8.25
C THR A 21 19.11 -10.85 -6.99
N MET A 22 20.10 -10.94 -6.10
CA MET A 22 20.17 -10.12 -4.88
C MET A 22 20.43 -8.65 -5.21
N GLU A 23 21.36 -8.37 -6.13
CA GLU A 23 21.66 -7.01 -6.59
C GLU A 23 20.42 -6.35 -7.23
N GLN A 24 19.69 -7.08 -8.08
CA GLN A 24 18.49 -6.54 -8.73
C GLN A 24 17.36 -6.27 -7.74
N THR A 25 17.21 -7.13 -6.73
CA THR A 25 16.23 -6.96 -5.65
C THR A 25 16.54 -5.72 -4.82
N GLN A 26 17.80 -5.57 -4.40
CA GLN A 26 18.25 -4.40 -3.64
C GLN A 26 18.17 -3.11 -4.44
N ALA A 27 18.48 -3.16 -5.75
CA ALA A 27 18.35 -2.00 -6.62
C ALA A 27 16.90 -1.52 -6.74
N PHE A 28 15.93 -2.43 -6.75
CA PHE A 28 14.51 -2.07 -6.74
C PHE A 28 14.11 -1.39 -5.42
N GLU A 29 14.48 -1.98 -4.28
CA GLU A 29 14.21 -1.41 -2.96
C GLU A 29 14.81 -0.01 -2.79
N ASN A 30 16.07 0.18 -3.20
CA ASN A 30 16.73 1.48 -3.16
C ASN A 30 16.01 2.50 -4.07
N ARG A 31 15.57 2.09 -5.27
CA ARG A 31 14.79 2.96 -6.17
C ARG A 31 13.45 3.37 -5.55
N VAL A 32 12.78 2.46 -4.86
CA VAL A 32 11.51 2.75 -4.15
C VAL A 32 11.77 3.77 -3.04
N LEU A 33 12.81 3.54 -2.23
CA LEU A 33 13.19 4.41 -1.13
C LEU A 33 13.53 5.83 -1.62
N GLU A 34 14.36 5.95 -2.67
CA GLU A 34 14.74 7.24 -3.25
C GLU A 34 13.54 8.02 -3.78
N ARG A 35 12.62 7.34 -4.49
CA ARG A 35 11.42 7.98 -5.03
C ARG A 35 10.46 8.44 -3.93
N LEU A 36 10.19 7.59 -2.94
CA LEU A 36 9.36 7.98 -1.80
C LEU A 36 9.97 9.14 -1.02
N ASN A 37 11.29 9.14 -0.84
CA ASN A 37 11.97 10.22 -0.13
C ASN A 37 12.06 11.53 -0.94
N ALA A 38 11.77 11.53 -2.24
CA ALA A 38 11.71 12.74 -3.05
C ALA A 38 10.42 13.56 -2.82
N GLY A 39 9.30 12.92 -2.47
CA GLY A 39 8.02 13.61 -2.25
C GLY A 39 8.08 14.50 -1.00
N LYS A 40 7.87 15.82 -1.12
CA LYS A 40 8.05 16.77 0.00
C LYS A 40 6.79 16.96 0.84
N THR A 41 5.62 16.90 0.20
CA THR A 41 4.30 17.05 0.80
C THR A 41 3.61 15.69 0.94
N VAL A 42 2.58 15.58 1.79
CA VAL A 42 1.80 14.34 1.94
C VAL A 42 1.19 13.92 0.61
N ARG A 43 0.62 14.87 -0.16
CA ARG A 43 0.04 14.61 -1.48
C ARG A 43 1.07 14.03 -2.46
N SER A 44 2.22 14.67 -2.62
CA SER A 44 3.28 14.16 -3.52
C SER A 44 3.80 12.80 -3.07
N PHE A 45 3.95 12.58 -1.75
CA PHE A 45 4.34 11.30 -1.19
C PHE A 45 3.35 10.18 -1.52
N LEU A 46 2.04 10.41 -1.34
CA LEU A 46 0.99 9.42 -1.63
C LEU A 46 0.83 9.14 -3.13
N ILE A 47 0.96 10.16 -3.99
CA ILE A 47 0.98 9.96 -5.44
C ILE A 47 2.12 9.00 -5.82
N THR A 48 3.35 9.28 -5.36
CA THR A 48 4.50 8.42 -5.64
C THR A 48 4.36 7.03 -5.04
N ALA A 49 3.79 6.90 -3.84
CA ALA A 49 3.52 5.60 -3.23
C ALA A 49 2.56 4.75 -4.06
N VAL A 50 1.45 5.33 -4.53
CA VAL A 50 0.47 4.62 -5.36
C VAL A 50 1.04 4.29 -6.74
N GLU A 51 1.86 5.16 -7.33
CA GLU A 51 2.58 4.85 -8.58
C GLU A 51 3.51 3.64 -8.42
N LEU A 52 4.29 3.60 -7.34
CA LEU A 52 5.21 2.48 -7.05
C LEU A 52 4.46 1.18 -6.72
N LEU A 53 3.33 1.27 -6.01
CA LEU A 53 2.43 0.13 -5.82
C LEU A 53 1.87 -0.35 -7.16
N THR A 54 1.48 0.55 -8.05
CA THR A 54 1.00 0.20 -9.41
C THR A 54 2.07 -0.57 -10.18
N GLU A 55 3.31 -0.09 -10.16
CA GLU A 55 4.45 -0.78 -10.79
C GLU A 55 4.64 -2.19 -10.19
N ALA A 56 4.65 -2.31 -8.86
CA ALA A 56 4.86 -3.59 -8.16
C ALA A 56 3.73 -4.60 -8.43
N VAL A 57 2.47 -4.16 -8.38
CA VAL A 57 1.30 -4.98 -8.69
C VAL A 57 1.32 -5.39 -10.15
N ASN A 58 1.67 -4.50 -11.09
CA ASN A 58 1.77 -4.84 -12.50
C ASN A 58 2.84 -5.93 -12.76
N LEU A 59 4.00 -5.84 -12.12
CA LEU A 59 5.02 -6.89 -12.19
C LEU A 59 4.46 -8.23 -11.70
N LEU A 60 3.71 -8.22 -10.60
CA LEU A 60 3.12 -9.43 -10.03
C LEU A 60 2.03 -10.03 -10.94
N VAL A 61 1.16 -9.20 -11.53
CA VAL A 61 0.16 -9.62 -12.52
C VAL A 61 0.85 -10.29 -13.71
N LEU A 62 1.87 -9.64 -14.27
CA LEU A 62 2.61 -10.19 -15.40
C LEU A 62 3.23 -11.54 -15.04
N GLN A 63 3.79 -11.69 -13.83
CA GLN A 63 4.34 -12.98 -13.40
C GLN A 63 3.27 -14.08 -13.24
N VAL A 64 2.03 -13.74 -12.85
CA VAL A 64 0.91 -14.71 -12.76
C VAL A 64 0.53 -15.25 -14.13
N PHE A 65 0.47 -14.39 -15.15
CA PHE A 65 -0.02 -14.73 -16.50
C PHE A 65 1.07 -15.15 -17.49
N ARG A 66 2.35 -14.93 -17.20
CA ARG A 66 3.52 -15.24 -18.07
C ARG A 66 3.87 -16.72 -18.22
N LYS A 67 2.89 -17.65 -18.13
CA LYS A 67 3.18 -19.07 -18.35
C LYS A 67 3.27 -19.46 -19.84
N ASP A 68 2.70 -18.68 -20.77
CA ASP A 68 2.71 -18.98 -22.21
C ASP A 68 2.84 -17.72 -23.09
N ASP A 69 3.96 -17.56 -23.82
CA ASP A 69 4.27 -16.37 -24.63
C ASP A 69 3.22 -16.03 -25.71
N TYR A 70 2.50 -17.03 -26.22
CA TYR A 70 1.47 -16.82 -27.26
C TYR A 70 0.13 -16.35 -26.67
N ALA A 71 -0.23 -16.81 -25.46
CA ALA A 71 -1.45 -16.39 -24.77
C ALA A 71 -1.31 -14.96 -24.23
N VAL A 72 -0.09 -14.56 -23.83
CA VAL A 72 0.19 -13.22 -23.31
C VAL A 72 -0.15 -12.14 -24.32
N LYS A 73 0.32 -12.27 -25.57
CA LYS A 73 0.14 -11.24 -26.60
C LYS A 73 -1.31 -11.02 -27.05
N TYR A 74 -2.13 -12.07 -27.07
CA TYR A 74 -3.47 -12.01 -27.68
C TYR A 74 -4.62 -12.05 -26.68
N ALA A 75 -4.39 -12.57 -25.46
CA ALA A 75 -5.42 -12.66 -24.44
C ALA A 75 -5.08 -11.86 -23.18
N VAL A 76 -3.81 -11.66 -22.83
CA VAL A 76 -3.44 -10.98 -21.56
C VAL A 76 -3.20 -9.49 -21.78
N GLU A 77 -2.44 -9.09 -22.80
CA GLU A 77 -2.17 -7.68 -23.11
C GLU A 77 -3.47 -6.85 -23.24
N PRO A 78 -4.49 -7.27 -24.02
CA PRO A 78 -5.75 -6.51 -24.11
C PRO A 78 -6.54 -6.45 -22.80
N LEU A 79 -6.34 -7.39 -21.87
CA LEU A 79 -6.99 -7.35 -20.56
C LEU A 79 -6.28 -6.35 -19.62
N LEU A 80 -4.97 -6.22 -19.75
CA LEU A 80 -4.10 -5.40 -18.92
C LEU A 80 -3.84 -3.99 -19.50
N ASP A 81 -4.28 -3.70 -20.71
CA ASP A 81 -4.25 -2.34 -21.25
C ASP A 81 -5.19 -1.42 -20.46
N GLY A 82 -4.97 -0.10 -20.55
CA GLY A 82 -5.75 0.90 -19.80
C GLY A 82 -7.26 0.88 -20.08
N ASP A 83 -7.65 0.48 -21.30
CA ASP A 83 -9.04 0.28 -21.69
C ASP A 83 -9.53 -1.17 -21.47
N GLY A 84 -8.66 -2.05 -20.97
CA GLY A 84 -8.95 -3.44 -20.66
C GLY A 84 -9.66 -3.58 -19.31
N PRO A 85 -10.41 -4.68 -19.09
CA PRO A 85 -11.12 -4.93 -17.84
C PRO A 85 -10.23 -5.03 -16.59
N LEU A 86 -8.92 -5.24 -16.75
CA LEU A 86 -7.93 -5.24 -15.68
C LEU A 86 -6.99 -4.02 -15.79
N GLY A 87 -7.39 -2.95 -16.47
CA GLY A 87 -6.62 -1.71 -16.58
C GLY A 87 -6.40 -1.05 -15.22
N ASP A 88 -7.45 -0.99 -14.40
CA ASP A 88 -7.46 -0.30 -13.12
C ASP A 88 -6.68 -1.02 -12.01
N LEU A 89 -5.93 -0.25 -11.22
CA LEU A 89 -5.16 -0.77 -10.09
C LEU A 89 -6.02 -1.50 -9.06
N SER A 90 -7.21 -0.97 -8.71
CA SER A 90 -8.10 -1.62 -7.74
C SER A 90 -8.54 -3.00 -8.24
N VAL A 91 -8.83 -3.14 -9.54
CA VAL A 91 -9.22 -4.42 -10.13
C VAL A 91 -8.04 -5.40 -10.10
N ARG A 92 -6.82 -4.96 -10.42
CA ARG A 92 -5.60 -5.79 -10.34
C ARG A 92 -5.31 -6.26 -8.91
N LEU A 93 -5.48 -5.37 -7.92
CA LEU A 93 -5.31 -5.71 -6.51
C LEU A 93 -6.32 -6.79 -6.08
N LYS A 94 -7.60 -6.60 -6.41
CA LYS A 94 -8.66 -7.60 -6.13
C LYS A 94 -8.36 -8.94 -6.80
N LEU A 95 -7.86 -8.93 -8.03
CA LEU A 95 -7.47 -10.15 -8.74
C LEU A 95 -6.33 -10.88 -8.03
N ILE A 96 -5.22 -10.20 -7.73
CA ILE A 96 -4.05 -10.81 -7.08
C ILE A 96 -4.39 -11.29 -5.67
N TYR A 97 -5.26 -10.57 -4.95
CA TYR A 97 -5.80 -11.00 -3.67
C TYR A 97 -6.68 -12.25 -3.82
N GLY A 98 -7.62 -12.25 -4.76
CA GLY A 98 -8.49 -13.41 -5.03
C GLY A 98 -7.74 -14.66 -5.48
N LEU A 99 -6.58 -14.49 -6.13
CA LEU A 99 -5.67 -15.58 -6.47
C LEU A 99 -4.79 -16.05 -5.30
N GLY A 100 -4.88 -15.40 -4.14
CA GLY A 100 -4.14 -15.75 -2.92
C GLY A 100 -2.65 -15.42 -2.97
N VAL A 101 -2.23 -14.51 -3.86
CA VAL A 101 -0.82 -14.13 -4.00
C VAL A 101 -0.42 -13.09 -2.94
N ILE A 102 -1.30 -12.12 -2.66
CA ILE A 102 -1.18 -11.18 -1.55
C ILE A 102 -2.11 -11.58 -0.40
N ASN A 103 -1.71 -11.22 0.83
CA ASN A 103 -2.52 -11.46 2.02
C ASN A 103 -3.52 -10.31 2.25
N ARG A 104 -4.40 -10.49 3.25
CA ARG A 104 -5.43 -9.50 3.60
C ARG A 104 -4.84 -8.16 4.03
N GLN A 105 -3.79 -8.15 4.85
CA GLN A 105 -3.16 -6.92 5.37
C GLN A 105 -2.55 -6.09 4.22
N GLU A 106 -1.82 -6.75 3.32
CA GLU A 106 -1.23 -6.13 2.14
C GLU A 106 -2.31 -5.54 1.21
N TYR A 107 -3.43 -6.23 1.07
CA TYR A 107 -4.57 -5.76 0.29
C TYR A 107 -5.26 -4.54 0.94
N GLU A 108 -5.56 -4.62 2.24
CA GLU A 108 -6.20 -3.52 3.00
C GLU A 108 -5.30 -2.27 3.03
N ASP A 109 -3.99 -2.43 3.24
CA ASP A 109 -3.04 -1.31 3.22
C ASP A 109 -2.96 -0.64 1.84
N ALA A 110 -2.98 -1.42 0.76
CA ALA A 110 -2.95 -0.88 -0.61
C ALA A 110 -4.25 -0.12 -0.95
N GLU A 111 -5.41 -0.66 -0.59
CA GLU A 111 -6.71 0.03 -0.76
C GLU A 111 -6.75 1.32 0.05
N LEU A 112 -6.24 1.32 1.30
CA LEU A 112 -6.18 2.52 2.14
C LEU A 112 -5.30 3.61 1.51
N LEU A 113 -4.12 3.26 0.99
CA LEU A 113 -3.25 4.21 0.30
C LEU A 113 -3.89 4.79 -0.96
N MET A 114 -4.61 3.95 -1.72
CA MET A 114 -5.36 4.42 -2.89
C MET A 114 -6.48 5.38 -2.50
N ALA A 115 -7.26 5.05 -1.47
CA ALA A 115 -8.34 5.90 -0.98
C ALA A 115 -7.82 7.26 -0.48
N LEU A 116 -6.74 7.27 0.32
CA LEU A 116 -6.13 8.50 0.80
C LEU A 116 -5.60 9.39 -0.34
N ARG A 117 -4.94 8.77 -1.33
CA ARG A 117 -4.45 9.50 -2.50
C ARG A 117 -5.59 10.09 -3.32
N GLU A 118 -6.69 9.35 -3.49
CA GLU A 118 -7.85 9.82 -4.25
C GLU A 118 -8.57 10.98 -3.53
N GLU A 119 -8.75 10.89 -2.22
CA GLU A 119 -9.35 11.96 -1.42
C GLU A 119 -8.49 13.23 -1.46
N LEU A 120 -7.18 13.12 -1.22
CA LEU A 120 -6.27 14.28 -1.27
C LEU A 120 -6.10 14.91 -2.66
N ASN A 121 -6.45 14.20 -3.74
CA ASN A 121 -6.48 14.77 -5.08
C ASN A 121 -7.73 15.63 -5.32
N HIS A 122 -8.83 15.34 -4.62
CA HIS A 122 -10.06 16.11 -4.67
C HIS A 122 -10.12 17.23 -3.63
N ASP A 123 -9.34 17.11 -2.55
CA ASP A 123 -9.17 18.13 -1.53
C ASP A 123 -8.11 19.19 -1.94
N GLY A 124 -8.48 20.47 -1.83
CA GLY A 124 -7.61 21.61 -2.08
C GLY A 124 -6.70 22.01 -0.91
N ASN A 125 -6.90 21.45 0.28
CA ASN A 125 -6.13 21.77 1.48
C ASN A 125 -4.70 21.20 1.40
N GLU A 126 -3.77 21.86 2.10
CA GLU A 126 -2.40 21.38 2.26
C GLU A 126 -2.21 20.79 3.65
N TYR A 127 -2.03 19.47 3.70
CA TYR A 127 -1.78 18.74 4.94
C TYR A 127 -0.29 18.45 5.18
N ALA A 128 0.10 18.50 6.44
CA ALA A 128 1.37 18.01 6.96
C ALA A 128 1.26 16.57 7.45
N PHE A 129 2.40 15.89 7.60
CA PHE A 129 2.46 14.52 8.15
C PHE A 129 2.07 14.45 9.64
N THR A 130 1.90 15.60 10.29
CA THR A 130 1.57 15.70 11.71
C THR A 130 0.10 16.02 11.96
N ASP A 131 -0.67 16.24 10.90
CA ASP A 131 -2.09 16.55 11.01
C ASP A 131 -2.89 15.28 11.31
N ASP A 132 -3.91 15.39 12.15
CA ASP A 132 -4.66 14.24 12.65
C ASP A 132 -5.43 13.53 11.52
N GLU A 133 -5.88 14.28 10.52
CA GLU A 133 -6.53 13.77 9.30
C GLU A 133 -5.60 12.85 8.49
N ILE A 134 -4.28 13.01 8.63
CA ILE A 134 -3.27 12.17 7.98
C ILE A 134 -2.75 11.08 8.93
N LEU A 135 -2.52 11.43 10.19
CA LEU A 135 -2.00 10.50 11.21
C LEU A 135 -3.00 9.38 11.53
N GLY A 136 -4.29 9.69 11.60
CA GLY A 136 -5.35 8.70 11.85
C GLY A 136 -5.29 7.55 10.84
N PRO A 137 -5.43 7.83 9.53
CA PRO A 137 -5.31 6.80 8.50
C PRO A 137 -3.94 6.12 8.45
N PHE A 138 -2.83 6.83 8.71
CA PHE A 138 -1.52 6.17 8.78
C PHE A 138 -1.40 5.20 9.96
N GLY A 139 -2.12 5.45 11.06
CA GLY A 139 -2.19 4.53 12.19
C GLY A 139 -3.02 3.27 11.92
N GLU A 140 -3.89 3.28 10.91
CA GLU A 140 -4.68 2.11 10.51
C GLU A 140 -3.91 1.15 9.59
N LEU A 141 -2.78 1.59 9.02
CA LEU A 141 -1.95 0.76 8.15
C LEU A 141 -1.24 -0.34 8.93
N HIS A 142 -1.41 -1.59 8.49
CA HIS A 142 -0.77 -2.75 9.13
C HIS A 142 0.74 -2.78 8.94
N CYS A 143 1.24 -2.23 7.83
CA CYS A 143 2.68 -2.07 7.55
C CYS A 143 3.37 -1.04 8.47
N VAL A 144 2.60 -0.20 9.17
CA VAL A 144 3.13 0.75 10.16
C VAL A 144 3.08 0.09 11.53
N ALA A 145 4.21 -0.51 11.95
CA ALA A 145 4.27 -1.22 13.23
C ALA A 145 4.01 -0.31 14.44
N ALA A 146 4.55 0.92 14.41
CA ALA A 146 4.30 1.94 15.41
C ALA A 146 4.62 3.32 14.84
N LEU A 147 3.65 4.24 14.95
CA LEU A 147 3.91 5.66 14.72
C LEU A 147 4.81 6.22 15.84
N PRO A 148 5.66 7.22 15.53
CA PRO A 148 6.43 7.89 16.56
C PRO A 148 5.48 8.52 17.59
N PRO A 149 5.80 8.45 18.90
CA PRO A 149 4.95 9.05 19.91
C PRO A 149 4.94 10.58 19.76
N PRO A 150 3.78 11.24 19.93
CA PRO A 150 3.70 12.68 19.88
C PRO A 150 4.49 13.30 21.04
N PRO A 151 5.29 14.36 20.80
CA PRO A 151 6.00 15.05 21.86
C PRO A 151 5.02 15.84 22.75
N GLN A 152 5.45 16.16 23.96
CA GLN A 152 4.75 17.14 24.80
C GLN A 152 5.08 18.54 24.29
N PHE A 153 4.11 19.18 23.66
CA PHE A 153 4.26 20.53 23.14
C PHE A 153 4.11 21.55 24.28
N GLU A 154 5.09 22.42 24.42
CA GLU A 154 5.01 23.59 25.31
C GLU A 154 4.63 24.83 24.47
N PRO A 155 3.39 25.36 24.59
CA PRO A 155 2.93 26.44 23.71
C PRO A 155 3.55 27.80 24.04
N ALA A 156 4.25 27.92 25.17
CA ALA A 156 4.84 29.18 25.63
C ALA A 156 6.09 29.58 24.83
N ASP A 157 6.82 28.62 24.25
CA ASP A 157 8.01 28.88 23.44
C ASP A 157 7.77 28.47 21.99
N SER A 158 7.44 29.47 21.16
CA SER A 158 7.18 29.27 19.74
C SER A 158 8.37 28.69 18.97
N SER A 159 9.61 28.97 19.41
CA SER A 159 10.83 28.48 18.76
C SER A 159 11.04 26.99 19.07
N LEU A 160 10.83 26.60 20.33
CA LEU A 160 10.85 25.21 20.75
C LEU A 160 9.75 24.41 20.06
N TYR A 161 8.53 24.96 20.00
CA TYR A 161 7.41 24.34 19.30
C TYR A 161 7.73 24.05 17.82
N ALA A 162 8.29 25.04 17.10
CA ALA A 162 8.67 24.88 15.70
C ALA A 162 9.73 23.78 15.49
N MET A 163 10.71 23.66 16.39
CA MET A 163 11.70 22.59 16.34
C MET A 163 11.10 21.22 16.64
N GLN A 164 10.19 21.13 17.62
CA GLN A 164 9.52 19.89 18.01
C GLN A 164 8.62 19.36 16.88
N ILE A 165 7.79 20.23 16.28
CA ILE A 165 6.88 19.83 15.20
C ILE A 165 7.65 19.39 13.96
N GLN A 166 8.75 20.09 13.61
CA GLN A 166 9.59 19.71 12.47
C GLN A 166 10.25 18.34 12.69
N ARG A 167 10.77 18.07 13.90
CA ARG A 167 11.37 16.78 14.25
C ARG A 167 10.33 15.66 14.22
N TYR A 168 9.13 15.93 14.74
CA TYR A 168 8.03 14.97 14.74
C TYR A 168 7.60 14.64 13.30
N GLN A 169 7.41 15.65 12.45
CA GLN A 169 7.11 15.48 11.03
C GLN A 169 8.16 14.63 10.31
N GLN A 170 9.45 14.87 10.56
CA GLN A 170 10.53 14.07 9.99
C GLN A 170 10.48 12.62 10.46
N ALA A 171 10.21 12.38 11.75
CA ALA A 171 10.09 11.03 12.29
C ALA A 171 8.92 10.27 11.64
N VAL A 172 7.74 10.90 11.54
CA VAL A 172 6.56 10.30 10.90
C VAL A 172 6.86 9.98 9.44
N ARG A 173 7.41 10.94 8.70
CA ARG A 173 7.80 10.76 7.29
C ARG A 173 8.76 9.59 7.12
N SER A 174 9.81 9.50 7.94
CA SER A 174 10.78 8.40 7.86
C SER A 174 10.14 7.04 8.15
N THR A 175 9.26 6.95 9.15
CA THR A 175 8.48 5.73 9.41
C THR A 175 7.67 5.33 8.20
N MET A 176 6.95 6.28 7.59
CA MET A 176 6.13 6.03 6.40
C MET A 176 6.97 5.58 5.19
N VAL A 177 8.11 6.23 4.94
CA VAL A 177 9.02 5.83 3.85
C VAL A 177 9.50 4.39 4.04
N LEU A 178 9.87 4.00 5.27
CA LEU A 178 10.36 2.65 5.56
C LEU A 178 9.24 1.60 5.42
N SER A 179 8.08 1.85 6.03
CA SER A 179 6.92 0.94 5.97
C SER A 179 6.44 0.71 4.54
N LEU A 180 6.33 1.78 3.74
CA LEU A 180 5.90 1.64 2.35
C LEU A 180 6.97 1.03 1.45
N THR A 181 8.24 1.34 1.67
CA THR A 181 9.35 0.65 0.98
C THR A 181 9.28 -0.85 1.23
N GLU A 182 9.05 -1.26 2.48
CA GLU A 182 8.92 -2.67 2.84
C GLU A 182 7.68 -3.32 2.19
N LEU A 183 6.51 -2.67 2.25
CA LEU A 183 5.28 -3.16 1.63
C LEU A 183 5.45 -3.37 0.11
N ILE A 184 5.93 -2.34 -0.59
CA ILE A 184 6.10 -2.36 -2.06
C ILE A 184 7.13 -3.43 -2.45
N SER A 185 8.22 -3.55 -1.70
CA SER A 185 9.25 -4.57 -1.97
C SER A 185 8.74 -5.98 -1.70
N LYS A 186 7.95 -6.19 -0.65
CA LYS A 186 7.29 -7.49 -0.40
C LYS A 186 6.35 -7.88 -1.55
N ILE A 187 5.57 -6.92 -2.06
CA ILE A 187 4.64 -7.16 -3.17
C ILE A 187 5.42 -7.50 -4.46
N SER A 188 6.48 -6.75 -4.79
CA SER A 188 7.23 -6.95 -6.03
C SER A 188 8.03 -8.27 -6.08
N LEU A 189 8.46 -8.78 -4.92
CA LEU A 189 9.27 -9.99 -4.81
C LEU A 189 8.46 -11.28 -4.61
N LYS A 190 7.13 -11.18 -4.47
CA LYS A 190 6.27 -12.36 -4.36
C LYS A 190 6.35 -13.20 -5.62
N LYS A 191 6.53 -14.50 -5.44
CA LYS A 191 6.54 -15.47 -6.53
C LYS A 191 5.13 -16.04 -6.68
N PRO A 192 4.42 -15.76 -7.79
CA PRO A 192 3.13 -16.38 -8.03
C PRO A 192 3.33 -17.87 -8.36
N PHE A 193 2.79 -18.73 -7.50
CA PHE A 193 2.78 -20.19 -7.62
C PHE A 193 4.17 -20.85 -7.85
N LYS A 194 4.77 -21.40 -6.79
CA LYS A 194 5.61 -22.60 -6.97
C LYS A 194 4.66 -23.73 -7.36
N SER A 195 4.74 -24.23 -8.57
CA SER A 195 4.02 -25.43 -9.01
C SER A 195 4.27 -26.57 -8.02
N LYS A 196 3.37 -26.79 -7.07
CA LYS A 196 3.16 -28.12 -6.51
C LYS A 196 2.59 -28.95 -7.66
N GLN A 197 3.48 -29.58 -8.43
CA GLN A 197 3.16 -30.82 -9.12
C GLN A 197 2.77 -31.85 -8.07
N ARG A 198 1.52 -31.79 -7.64
CA ARG A 198 0.82 -32.85 -6.94
C ARG A 198 -0.65 -32.50 -7.01
N LEU A 199 -1.27 -32.83 -8.15
CA LEU A 199 -2.70 -33.12 -8.33
C LEU A 199 -2.97 -33.39 -9.82
N LEU A 200 -2.27 -34.38 -10.37
CA LEU A 200 -2.75 -35.16 -11.52
C LEU A 200 -2.82 -36.60 -11.02
N THR A 201 -3.88 -36.91 -10.28
CA THR A 201 -4.45 -38.24 -9.98
C THR A 201 -5.41 -38.10 -8.81
N ALA A 202 -6.59 -37.55 -9.05
CA ALA A 202 -7.74 -37.79 -8.18
C ALA A 202 -9.00 -37.87 -9.08
N PRO A 203 -9.80 -38.95 -8.99
CA PRO A 203 -11.04 -39.04 -9.75
C PRO A 203 -12.06 -38.02 -9.26
N LEU A 204 -12.81 -37.43 -10.20
CA LEU A 204 -13.96 -36.57 -9.93
C LEU A 204 -14.99 -37.25 -9.01
N PRO A 205 -15.40 -36.63 -7.88
CA PRO A 205 -16.66 -36.96 -7.26
C PRO A 205 -17.81 -36.19 -7.91
N ALA A 206 -18.91 -36.91 -8.11
CA ALA A 206 -20.17 -36.40 -8.63
C ALA A 206 -20.81 -35.38 -7.68
N SER A 207 -21.52 -34.44 -8.32
CA SER A 207 -22.58 -33.52 -7.86
C SER A 207 -23.01 -33.56 -6.38
N ALA A 208 -23.01 -32.39 -5.73
CA ALA A 208 -24.13 -31.94 -4.89
C ALA A 208 -23.98 -30.46 -4.48
N ASP A 209 -25.12 -29.78 -4.45
CA ASP A 209 -25.39 -28.40 -4.07
C ASP A 209 -24.88 -27.98 -2.68
N LYS A 210 -24.37 -26.75 -2.59
CA LYS A 210 -24.99 -25.62 -1.86
C LYS A 210 -24.02 -24.43 -1.81
N ALA A 211 -24.47 -23.30 -2.33
CA ALA A 211 -23.81 -22.02 -2.21
C ALA A 211 -24.09 -21.44 -0.82
N ASP A 212 -23.06 -21.32 0.01
CA ASP A 212 -23.06 -20.37 1.12
C ASP A 212 -22.28 -19.14 0.66
N ASP A 213 -23.05 -18.11 0.31
CA ASP A 213 -22.59 -16.74 0.06
C ASP A 213 -22.14 -16.13 1.40
N ASN A 214 -20.83 -16.01 1.58
CA ASN A 214 -20.26 -15.20 2.64
C ASN A 214 -19.08 -14.40 2.08
N THR A 215 -19.42 -13.56 1.11
CA THR A 215 -18.56 -12.52 0.57
C THR A 215 -18.61 -11.33 1.52
N PRO A 216 -17.51 -10.90 2.17
CA PRO A 216 -17.53 -9.68 2.97
C PRO A 216 -17.76 -8.48 2.05
N ASP A 217 -18.81 -7.73 2.36
CA ASP A 217 -19.36 -6.65 1.55
C ASP A 217 -18.38 -5.46 1.49
N VAL A 218 -17.96 -5.11 0.28
CA VAL A 218 -17.02 -4.00 -0.03
C VAL A 218 -17.57 -2.64 0.44
N VAL A 219 -18.88 -2.57 0.69
CA VAL A 219 -19.58 -1.38 1.17
C VAL A 219 -19.17 -0.97 2.59
N ASP A 220 -18.70 -1.90 3.43
CA ASP A 220 -18.41 -1.62 4.86
C ASP A 220 -17.11 -0.81 5.07
N ILE A 221 -16.14 -0.94 4.17
CA ILE A 221 -14.84 -0.24 4.28
C ILE A 221 -15.01 1.24 3.91
N THR A 222 -15.60 1.54 2.74
CA THR A 222 -15.89 2.92 2.32
C THR A 222 -16.87 3.63 3.28
N ALA A 223 -17.82 2.89 3.88
CA ALA A 223 -18.73 3.42 4.89
C ALA A 223 -18.04 3.75 6.22
N ARG A 224 -17.03 2.96 6.62
CA ARG A 224 -16.17 3.28 7.78
C ARG A 224 -15.43 4.60 7.59
N PHE A 225 -14.89 4.86 6.39
CA PHE A 225 -14.18 6.11 6.09
C PHE A 225 -15.09 7.34 6.13
N HIS A 226 -16.26 7.30 5.49
CA HIS A 226 -17.21 8.42 5.57
C HIS A 226 -17.68 8.71 7.00
N ARG A 227 -17.69 7.69 7.87
CA ARG A 227 -18.07 7.86 9.28
C ARG A 227 -16.94 8.54 10.07
N VAL A 228 -15.68 8.15 9.90
CA VAL A 228 -14.53 8.78 10.59
C VAL A 228 -14.37 10.24 10.14
N PHE A 229 -14.32 10.50 8.83
CA PHE A 229 -14.16 11.87 8.30
C PHE A 229 -15.31 12.83 8.69
N ARG A 230 -16.55 12.34 8.82
CA ARG A 230 -17.71 13.19 9.16
C ARG A 230 -17.95 13.34 10.67
N THR A 231 -17.46 12.42 11.51
CA THR A 231 -17.70 12.50 12.96
C THR A 231 -16.79 13.52 13.64
N GLU A 232 -15.63 13.85 13.08
CA GLU A 232 -14.72 14.83 13.68
C GLU A 232 -14.93 16.28 13.18
N SER A 233 -15.54 16.51 12.01
CA SER A 233 -16.01 17.86 11.64
C SER A 233 -17.16 18.39 12.52
N ARG A 234 -17.70 17.61 13.45
CA ARG A 234 -18.84 18.00 14.30
C ARG A 234 -18.52 18.17 15.79
N TYR A 235 -17.24 18.23 16.16
CA TYR A 235 -16.77 18.54 17.52
C TYR A 235 -15.92 19.83 17.61
N GLY A 236 -16.03 20.71 16.61
CA GLY A 236 -15.34 22.02 16.58
C GLY A 236 -16.24 23.24 16.78
N GLU A 237 -17.55 23.08 16.99
CA GLU A 237 -18.48 24.21 17.02
C GLU A 237 -19.60 23.99 18.03
N GLU A 238 -19.27 23.97 19.33
CA GLU A 238 -20.18 24.39 20.37
C GLU A 238 -19.39 24.70 21.66
N VAL A 239 -19.78 25.79 22.33
CA VAL A 239 -19.31 26.30 23.63
C VAL A 239 -18.11 27.27 23.59
N PHE A 240 -18.35 28.52 23.16
CA PHE A 240 -17.99 29.70 23.95
C PHE A 240 -18.77 30.94 23.46
N SER A 241 -19.98 31.14 23.98
CA SER A 241 -20.69 32.42 23.91
C SER A 241 -21.50 32.64 25.18
N ASP A 242 -20.81 32.92 26.28
CA ASP A 242 -21.40 33.58 27.44
C ASP A 242 -20.71 34.93 27.65
N THR A 243 -21.28 35.97 27.04
CA THR A 243 -21.08 37.35 27.46
C THR A 243 -22.06 37.64 28.59
N PRO A 244 -21.61 38.04 29.80
CA PRO A 244 -22.54 38.45 30.85
C PRO A 244 -23.14 39.81 30.51
N GLY A 245 -24.46 39.86 30.44
CA GLY A 245 -25.25 41.05 30.18
C GLY A 245 -25.06 42.14 31.23
N THR A 246 -24.92 43.37 30.73
CA THR A 246 -24.98 44.61 31.50
C THR A 246 -26.43 44.87 31.94
N PRO A 247 -26.73 45.07 33.24
CA PRO A 247 -28.07 45.44 33.67
C PRO A 247 -28.34 46.92 33.41
N GLY A 248 -29.53 47.20 32.88
CA GLY A 248 -29.99 48.55 32.56
C GLY A 248 -30.15 49.47 33.77
N LEU A 249 -29.96 50.76 33.52
CA LEU A 249 -30.48 51.86 34.31
C LEU A 249 -30.98 52.94 33.36
N MET A 250 -32.30 53.07 33.29
CA MET A 250 -33.04 54.31 33.04
C MET A 250 -33.58 54.77 34.41
N PRO A 251 -33.90 56.05 34.64
CA PRO A 251 -34.21 57.10 33.66
C PRO A 251 -33.21 58.25 33.58
#